data_AF-A0A158AU02-F1
#
_entry.id   AF-A0A158AU02-F1
#
_cell.length_a   1.000
_cell.length_b   1.000
_cell.length_c   1.000
_cell.angle_alpha   90.00
_cell.angle_beta   90.00
_cell.angle_gamma   90.00
#
_symmetry.space_group_name_H-M   'P 1'
#
loop_
_entity.id
_entity.type
_entity.pdbx_description
1 polymer ?
#
loop_
_entity_poly.entity_id
_entity_poly.type
_entity_poly.pdbx_seq_one_letter_code
_entity_poly.pdbx_strand_id
1 'polypeptide(L)'
;MAYSCTDIVDDVLNDMVIRSWIKPEQYGPDDPQAQCDAVLGAISDADVSLRLAADAKQFHAEMLDAVETLTGIAEQHGVLALANVVYLQTAILKGGAIELTRGEAENSSFVRDLPSGGRWWQSVKLIK
;
A
#
# COMPACT_ATOMS: atom_id res chain seq x y z
N MET A 1 1.63 -16.05 41.19
CA MET A 1 0.35 -15.76 40.52
C MET A 1 0.37 -16.50 39.20
N ALA A 2 -0.73 -17.17 38.84
CA ALA A 2 -0.83 -17.85 37.55
C ALA A 2 -1.27 -16.85 36.49
N TYR A 3 -0.58 -16.84 35.35
CA TYR A 3 -0.93 -16.04 34.19
C TYR A 3 -2.29 -16.51 33.63
N SER A 4 -3.20 -15.59 33.42
CA SER A 4 -4.60 -15.82 33.09
C SER A 4 -4.95 -15.34 31.68
N CYS A 5 -6.13 -15.71 31.18
CA CYS A 5 -6.61 -15.22 29.88
C CYS A 5 -6.80 -13.69 29.86
N THR A 6 -7.12 -13.07 31.00
CA THR A 6 -7.25 -11.61 31.10
C THR A 6 -5.89 -10.94 30.95
N ASP A 7 -4.84 -11.50 31.57
CA ASP A 7 -3.47 -10.97 31.41
C ASP A 7 -3.04 -11.01 29.92
N ILE A 8 -3.38 -12.09 29.20
CA ILE A 8 -3.12 -12.20 27.75
C ILE A 8 -3.84 -11.10 26.96
N VAL A 9 -5.13 -10.89 27.24
CA VAL A 9 -5.94 -9.90 26.54
C VAL A 9 -5.37 -8.50 26.78
N ASP A 10 -5.07 -8.16 28.04
CA ASP A 10 -4.51 -6.86 28.40
C ASP A 10 -3.15 -6.64 27.73
N ASP A 11 -2.25 -7.63 27.75
CA ASP A 11 -0.92 -7.52 27.12
C ASP A 11 -1.03 -7.30 25.60
N VAL A 12 -1.91 -8.03 24.92
CA VAL A 12 -2.12 -7.89 23.47
C VAL A 12 -2.71 -6.53 23.13
N LEU A 13 -3.77 -6.11 23.83
CA LEU A 13 -4.42 -4.82 23.59
C LEU A 13 -3.45 -3.66 23.87
N ASN A 14 -2.68 -3.73 24.94
CA ASN A 14 -1.69 -2.72 25.30
C ASN A 14 -0.59 -2.60 24.24
N ASP A 15 -0.01 -3.70 23.76
CA ASP A 15 1.01 -3.66 22.70
C ASP A 15 0.43 -3.09 21.39
N MET A 16 -0.79 -3.48 21.01
CA MET A 16 -1.43 -2.96 19.80
C MET A 16 -1.77 -1.46 19.89
N VAL A 17 -2.13 -0.96 21.07
CA VAL A 17 -2.28 0.48 21.33
C VAL A 17 -0.93 1.20 21.26
N ILE A 18 0.12 0.65 21.87
CA ILE A 18 1.49 1.21 21.81
C ILE A 18 1.96 1.35 20.36
N ARG A 19 1.66 0.37 19.51
CA ARG A 19 1.97 0.40 18.07
C ARG A 19 1.03 1.28 17.26
N SER A 20 0.01 1.86 17.88
CA SER A 20 -1.05 2.65 17.23
C SER A 20 -1.85 1.85 16.18
N TRP A 21 -1.93 0.53 16.35
CA TRP A 21 -2.71 -0.35 15.46
C TRP A 21 -4.21 -0.31 15.79
N ILE A 22 -4.52 -0.15 17.07
CA ILE A 22 -5.88 0.08 17.57
C ILE A 22 -5.88 1.28 18.51
N LYS A 23 -7.07 1.82 18.80
CA LYS A 23 -7.27 2.90 19.77
C LYS A 23 -8.17 2.45 20.91
N PRO A 24 -7.90 2.85 22.16
CA PRO A 24 -8.71 2.44 23.31
C PRO A 24 -10.19 2.83 23.20
N GLU A 25 -10.55 3.85 22.41
CA GLU A 25 -11.94 4.26 22.23
C GLU A 25 -12.75 3.32 21.32
N GLN A 26 -12.10 2.34 20.68
CA GLN A 26 -12.75 1.38 19.77
C GLN A 26 -13.45 0.23 20.49
N TYR A 27 -13.15 -0.02 21.77
CA TYR A 27 -13.69 -1.16 22.53
C TYR A 27 -13.91 -0.81 24.00
N GLY A 28 -14.88 -1.48 24.63
CA GLY A 28 -15.08 -1.40 26.08
C GLY A 28 -14.10 -2.30 26.86
N PRO A 29 -13.75 -1.96 28.10
CA PRO A 29 -12.86 -2.80 28.93
C PRO A 29 -13.46 -4.18 29.24
N ASP A 30 -14.79 -4.29 29.31
CA ASP A 30 -15.52 -5.53 29.57
C ASP A 30 -16.28 -6.05 28.34
N ASP A 31 -15.79 -5.73 27.13
CA ASP A 31 -16.38 -6.20 25.87
C ASP A 31 -15.36 -7.03 25.06
N PRO A 32 -15.22 -8.34 25.38
CA PRO A 32 -14.28 -9.22 24.69
C PRO A 32 -14.57 -9.35 23.19
N GLN A 33 -15.82 -9.17 22.77
CA GLN A 33 -16.19 -9.26 21.36
C GLN A 33 -15.68 -8.02 20.62
N ALA A 34 -15.94 -6.81 21.12
CA ALA A 34 -15.41 -5.58 20.52
C ALA A 34 -13.87 -5.54 20.53
N GLN A 35 -13.24 -6.05 21.59
CA GLN A 35 -11.78 -6.21 21.66
C GLN A 35 -11.26 -7.15 20.55
N CYS A 36 -11.90 -8.31 20.37
CA CYS A 36 -11.55 -9.26 19.32
C CYS A 36 -11.72 -8.65 17.92
N ASP A 37 -12.85 -7.97 17.67
CA ASP A 37 -13.13 -7.32 16.39
C ASP A 37 -12.10 -6.23 16.08
N ALA A 38 -11.69 -5.43 17.08
CA ALA A 38 -10.63 -4.42 16.92
C ALA A 38 -9.28 -5.05 16.56
N VAL A 39 -8.90 -6.14 17.23
CA VAL A 39 -7.65 -6.87 16.97
C VAL A 39 -7.66 -7.46 15.56
N LEU A 40 -8.73 -8.15 15.18
CA LEU A 40 -8.86 -8.76 13.85
C LEU A 40 -8.90 -7.71 12.74
N GLY A 41 -9.59 -6.59 12.97
CA GLY A 41 -9.61 -5.45 12.06
C GLY A 41 -8.21 -4.89 11.83
N ALA A 42 -7.45 -4.63 12.90
CA ALA A 42 -6.09 -4.13 12.81
C ALA A 42 -5.12 -5.11 12.11
N ILE A 43 -5.26 -6.42 12.35
CA ILE A 43 -4.48 -7.44 11.64
C ILE A 43 -4.82 -7.43 10.15
N SER A 44 -6.09 -7.32 9.79
CA SER A 44 -6.54 -7.22 8.40
C SER A 44 -5.98 -5.97 7.71
N ASP A 45 -6.04 -4.81 8.37
CA ASP A 45 -5.51 -3.56 7.84
C ASP A 45 -3.98 -3.61 7.67
N ALA A 46 -3.28 -4.27 8.60
CA ALA A 46 -1.85 -4.53 8.50
C ALA A 46 -1.52 -5.47 7.33
N ASP A 47 -2.27 -6.55 7.11
CA ASP A 47 -2.11 -7.45 5.96
C ASP A 47 -2.30 -6.70 4.64
N VAL A 48 -3.35 -5.88 4.51
CA VAL A 48 -3.56 -5.03 3.33
C VAL A 48 -2.37 -4.11 3.11
N SER A 49 -1.92 -3.41 4.15
CA SER A 49 -0.78 -2.48 4.06
C SER A 49 0.52 -3.19 3.65
N LEU A 50 0.77 -4.38 4.17
CA LEU A 50 1.93 -5.20 3.81
C LEU A 50 1.90 -5.65 2.35
N ARG A 51 0.73 -6.06 1.85
CA ARG A 51 0.56 -6.44 0.44
C ARG A 51 0.80 -5.25 -0.49
N LEU A 52 0.24 -4.08 -0.18
CA LEU A 52 0.45 -2.86 -0.96
C LEU A 52 1.92 -2.43 -0.97
N ALA A 53 2.62 -2.56 0.16
CA ALA A 53 4.06 -2.30 0.22
C ALA A 53 4.88 -3.31 -0.61
N ALA A 54 4.49 -4.58 -0.61
CA ALA A 54 5.11 -5.60 -1.46
C ALA A 54 4.88 -5.31 -2.95
N ASP A 55 3.67 -4.92 -3.33
CA ASP A 55 3.32 -4.53 -4.70
C ASP A 55 4.11 -3.28 -5.16
N ALA A 56 4.19 -2.24 -4.33
CA ALA A 56 4.97 -1.04 -4.66
C ALA A 56 6.47 -1.34 -4.80
N LYS A 57 7.00 -2.26 -3.99
CA LYS A 57 8.39 -2.75 -4.12
C LYS A 57 8.58 -3.54 -5.41
N GLN A 58 7.64 -4.42 -5.76
CA GLN A 58 7.70 -5.19 -7.00
C GLN A 58 7.64 -4.28 -8.21
N PHE A 59 6.72 -3.30 -8.22
CA PHE A 59 6.63 -2.29 -9.27
C PHE A 59 7.97 -1.56 -9.47
N HIS A 60 8.59 -1.11 -8.38
CA HIS A 60 9.88 -0.44 -8.45
C HIS A 60 10.99 -1.33 -9.03
N ALA A 61 11.01 -2.62 -8.65
CA ALA A 61 11.99 -3.57 -9.18
C ALA A 61 11.78 -3.84 -10.68
N GLU A 62 10.54 -4.08 -11.11
CA GLU A 62 10.20 -4.27 -12.53
C GLU A 62 10.53 -3.04 -13.37
N MET A 63 10.27 -1.85 -12.83
CA MET A 63 10.63 -0.58 -13.46
C MET A 63 12.15 -0.45 -13.67
N LEU A 64 12.95 -0.71 -12.64
CA LEU A 64 14.41 -0.62 -12.76
C LEU A 64 14.99 -1.70 -13.69
N ASP A 65 14.39 -2.88 -13.76
CA ASP A 65 14.79 -3.91 -14.72
C ASP A 65 14.53 -3.47 -16.17
N ALA A 66 13.43 -2.74 -16.40
CA ALA A 66 13.04 -2.27 -17.73
C ALA A 66 13.84 -1.05 -18.23
N VAL A 67 14.21 -0.12 -17.36
CA VAL A 67 14.84 1.16 -17.75
C VAL A 67 16.23 1.42 -17.14
N GLU A 68 16.76 0.46 -16.37
CA GLU A 68 18.03 0.47 -15.62
C GLU A 68 18.17 1.54 -14.53
N THR A 69 17.67 2.76 -14.77
CA THR A 69 17.79 3.91 -13.87
C THR A 69 16.53 4.77 -13.93
N LEU A 70 16.27 5.54 -12.86
CA LEU A 70 15.17 6.51 -12.85
C LEU A 70 15.37 7.61 -13.92
N THR A 71 16.62 8.00 -14.20
CA THR A 71 16.93 8.93 -15.29
C THR A 71 16.65 8.34 -16.66
N GLY A 72 16.82 7.02 -16.84
CA GLY A 72 16.46 6.30 -18.05
C GLY A 72 14.98 6.44 -18.42
N ILE A 73 14.08 6.56 -17.44
CA ILE A 73 12.66 6.86 -17.69
C ILE A 73 12.51 8.22 -18.37
N ALA A 74 13.20 9.25 -17.87
CA ALA A 74 13.11 10.58 -18.43
C ALA A 74 13.73 10.66 -19.83
N GLU A 75 14.82 9.91 -20.06
CA GLU A 75 15.50 9.85 -21.36
C GLU A 75 14.69 9.12 -22.43
N GLN A 76 13.99 8.03 -22.06
CA GLN A 76 13.26 7.18 -23.01
C GLN A 76 11.79 7.60 -23.19
N HIS A 77 11.15 8.09 -22.12
CA HIS A 77 9.70 8.35 -22.06
C HIS A 77 9.36 9.80 -21.65
N GLY A 78 10.35 10.62 -21.33
CA GLY A 78 10.19 12.02 -20.97
C GLY A 78 10.04 12.27 -19.46
N VAL A 79 10.33 13.51 -19.05
CA VAL A 79 10.36 13.92 -17.63
C VAL A 79 9.00 13.74 -16.94
N LEU A 80 7.89 13.95 -17.67
CA LEU A 80 6.55 13.73 -17.12
C LEU A 80 6.27 12.26 -16.83
N ALA A 81 6.80 11.33 -17.64
CA ALA A 81 6.66 9.90 -17.39
C ALA A 81 7.38 9.48 -16.11
N LEU A 82 8.57 10.06 -15.83
CA LEU A 82 9.26 9.85 -14.55
C LEU A 82 8.40 10.30 -13.37
N ALA A 83 7.82 11.50 -13.41
CA ALA A 83 6.95 11.99 -12.34
C ALA A 83 5.73 11.06 -12.15
N ASN A 84 5.09 10.66 -13.24
CA ASN A 84 3.92 9.78 -13.21
C ASN A 84 4.23 8.40 -12.62
N VAL A 85 5.39 7.81 -12.93
CA VAL A 85 5.83 6.54 -12.34
C VAL A 85 6.03 6.66 -10.82
N VAL A 86 6.63 7.76 -10.34
CA VAL A 86 6.82 7.98 -8.90
C VAL A 86 5.47 8.17 -8.20
N TYR A 87 4.54 8.90 -8.82
CA TYR A 87 3.18 9.02 -8.30
C TYR A 87 2.44 7.69 -8.34
N LEU A 88 2.61 6.89 -9.39
CA LEU A 88 2.01 5.57 -9.51
C LEU A 88 2.52 4.62 -8.43
N GLN A 89 3.83 4.58 -8.17
CA GLN A 89 4.39 3.79 -7.07
C GLN A 89 3.78 4.19 -5.73
N THR A 90 3.62 5.50 -5.50
CA THR A 90 3.00 6.02 -4.27
C THR A 90 1.51 5.67 -4.19
N ALA A 91 0.80 5.69 -5.33
CA ALA A 91 -0.60 5.29 -5.39
C ALA A 91 -0.75 3.79 -5.09
N ILE A 92 0.08 2.93 -5.67
CA ILE A 92 0.11 1.49 -5.36
C ILE A 92 0.36 1.27 -3.87
N LEU A 93 1.39 1.93 -3.30
CA LEU A 93 1.70 1.83 -1.86
C LEU A 93 0.52 2.20 -0.96
N LYS A 94 -0.33 3.15 -1.39
CA LYS A 94 -1.49 3.62 -0.63
C LYS A 94 -2.81 2.94 -1.02
N GLY A 95 -2.78 1.95 -1.94
CA GLY A 95 -4.00 1.31 -2.46
C GLY A 95 -4.90 2.25 -3.25
N GLY A 96 -4.33 3.29 -3.85
CA GLY A 96 -5.02 4.34 -4.60
C GLY A 96 -4.78 4.26 -6.11
N ALA A 97 -5.10 5.37 -6.78
CA ALA A 97 -4.86 5.55 -8.20
C ALA A 97 -4.41 6.98 -8.51
N ILE A 98 -3.63 7.14 -9.58
CA ILE A 98 -3.32 8.44 -10.18
C ILE A 98 -4.30 8.76 -11.32
N GLU A 99 -4.52 10.04 -11.56
CA GLU A 99 -5.31 10.52 -12.68
C GLU A 99 -4.37 11.03 -13.77
N LEU A 100 -4.57 10.56 -15.00
CA LEU A 100 -3.77 10.96 -16.15
C LEU A 100 -4.70 11.37 -17.30
N THR A 101 -4.34 12.46 -17.98
CA THR A 101 -4.89 12.78 -19.30
C THR A 101 -4.46 11.72 -20.32
N ARG A 102 -5.11 11.70 -21.49
CA ARG A 102 -4.75 10.75 -22.55
C ARG A 102 -3.28 10.84 -22.97
N GLY A 103 -2.75 12.06 -23.12
CA GLY A 103 -1.35 12.26 -23.50
C GLY A 103 -0.36 11.79 -22.42
N GLU A 104 -0.67 12.01 -21.15
CA GLU A 104 0.15 11.52 -20.04
C GLU A 104 0.11 9.98 -19.93
N ALA A 105 -1.04 9.38 -20.19
CA ALA A 105 -1.21 7.93 -20.22
C ALA A 105 -0.46 7.28 -21.39
N GLU A 106 -0.40 7.94 -22.55
CA GLU A 106 0.42 7.49 -23.69
C GLU A 106 1.91 7.51 -23.34
N ASN A 107 2.39 8.60 -22.74
CA ASN A 107 3.79 8.71 -22.30
C ASN A 107 4.18 7.69 -21.22
N SER A 108 3.20 7.22 -20.44
CA SER A 108 3.42 6.24 -19.36
C SER A 108 3.03 4.82 -19.77
N SER A 109 2.64 4.59 -21.03
CA SER A 109 2.05 3.33 -21.50
C SER A 109 2.99 2.12 -21.40
N PHE A 110 4.30 2.35 -21.42
CA PHE A 110 5.33 1.32 -21.24
C PHE A 110 5.20 0.57 -19.90
N VAL A 111 4.57 1.17 -18.89
CA VAL A 111 4.24 0.49 -17.62
C VAL A 111 3.39 -0.75 -17.85
N ARG A 112 2.57 -0.78 -18.91
CA ARG A 112 1.76 -1.95 -19.26
C ARG A 112 2.58 -3.13 -19.77
N ASP A 113 3.77 -2.87 -20.30
CA ASP A 113 4.67 -3.88 -20.86
C ASP A 113 5.55 -4.53 -19.79
N LEU A 114 5.52 -4.02 -18.56
CA LEU A 114 6.17 -4.65 -17.41
C LEU A 114 5.57 -6.04 -17.13
N PRO A 115 6.31 -6.95 -16.48
CA PRO A 115 5.82 -8.29 -16.16
C PRO A 115 4.46 -8.31 -15.47
N SER A 116 4.20 -7.33 -14.59
CA SER A 116 2.93 -7.15 -13.90
C SER A 116 2.18 -5.90 -14.33
N GLY A 117 2.48 -5.35 -15.52
CA GLY A 117 1.98 -4.07 -15.99
C GLY A 117 0.46 -3.92 -15.96
N GLY A 118 -0.27 -5.00 -16.26
CA GLY A 118 -1.73 -5.03 -16.14
C GLY A 118 -2.26 -4.80 -14.72
N ARG A 119 -1.52 -5.23 -13.68
CA ARG A 119 -1.87 -4.95 -12.26
C ARG A 119 -1.58 -3.50 -11.92
N TRP A 120 -0.41 -2.99 -12.29
CA TRP A 120 0.01 -1.61 -12.00
C TRP A 120 -0.91 -0.59 -12.68
N TRP A 121 -1.37 -0.90 -13.89
CA TRP A 121 -2.27 -0.03 -14.63
C TRP A 121 -3.68 0.09 -14.03
N GLN A 122 -4.07 -0.79 -13.10
CA GLN A 122 -5.34 -0.63 -12.37
C GLN A 122 -5.33 0.58 -11.45
N SER A 123 -4.14 1.03 -11.02
CA SER A 123 -3.93 2.27 -10.27
C SER A 123 -3.84 3.51 -11.16
N VAL A 124 -4.30 3.44 -12.42
CA VAL A 124 -4.38 4.59 -13.33
C VAL A 124 -5.83 4.83 -13.74
N LYS A 125 -6.30 6.08 -13.57
CA LYS A 125 -7.60 6.54 -14.04
C LYS A 125 -7.40 7.56 -15.16
N LEU A 126 -8.08 7.36 -16.27
CA LEU A 126 -8.06 8.30 -17.38
C LEU A 126 -9.06 9.44 -17.14
N ILE A 127 -8.56 10.67 -17.17
CA ILE A 127 -9.39 11.88 -17.14
C ILE A 127 -9.46 12.50 -18.55
N LYS A 128 -10.58 13.19 -18.81
CA LYS A 128 -10.91 13.77 -20.12
C LYS A 128 -10.01 14.94 -20.48
#